data_AF-A0A7V7RI17-F1
#
_entry.id   AF-A0A7V7RI17-F1
#
_cell.length_a   1.000
_cell.length_b   1.000
_cell.length_c   1.000
_cell.angle_alpha   90.00
_cell.angle_beta   90.00
_cell.angle_gamma   90.00
#
_symmetry.space_group_name_H-M   'P 1'
#
loop_
_entity.id
_entity.type
_entity.pdbx_description
1 polymer ?
#
loop_
_entity_poly.entity_id
_entity_poly.type
_entity_poly.pdbx_seq_one_letter_code
_entity_poly.pdbx_strand_id
1 'polypeptide(L)'
;MYENYTKQALPSDEYRELIGSAVCAFNSNKGFIIENILKKDVDKAYTWYELIETPAGGLREPIQETITKHSDESISSLFYEIVKMRNKIINSVQVTSDGEQKLLAFEEDRTQFVITKEYLLDFINLNEELSTKLHDFRGN
;
A
#
# COMPACT_ATOMS: atom_id res chain seq x y z
N MET A 1 -8.03 -24.10 -15.35
CA MET A 1 -8.38 -24.88 -14.16
C MET A 1 -9.17 -23.94 -13.27
N TYR A 2 -10.41 -24.29 -12.90
CA TYR A 2 -11.19 -23.46 -11.97
C TYR A 2 -10.92 -23.94 -10.56
N GLU A 3 -10.58 -23.00 -9.69
CA GLU A 3 -10.48 -23.24 -8.26
C GLU A 3 -11.85 -23.67 -7.72
N ASN A 4 -11.90 -24.63 -6.78
CA ASN A 4 -13.19 -25.19 -6.32
C ASN A 4 -14.07 -24.19 -5.56
N TYR A 5 -13.55 -23.01 -5.21
CA TYR A 5 -14.28 -21.93 -4.52
C TYR A 5 -14.73 -20.79 -5.45
N THR A 6 -14.40 -20.80 -6.75
CA THR A 6 -14.92 -19.80 -7.68
C THR A 6 -15.01 -20.29 -9.12
N LYS A 7 -16.00 -19.78 -9.84
CA LYS A 7 -16.15 -20.01 -11.29
C LYS A 7 -15.43 -18.96 -12.14
N GLN A 8 -14.91 -17.89 -11.52
CA GLN A 8 -14.10 -16.90 -12.22
C GLN A 8 -12.72 -17.49 -12.54
N ALA A 9 -12.16 -17.13 -13.69
CA ALA A 9 -10.79 -17.49 -14.01
C ALA A 9 -9.86 -16.69 -13.09
N LEU A 10 -8.98 -17.39 -12.38
CA LEU A 10 -8.05 -16.77 -11.44
C LEU A 10 -6.62 -16.80 -11.98
N PRO A 11 -5.76 -15.85 -11.55
CA PRO A 11 -4.32 -15.93 -11.79
C PRO A 11 -3.71 -17.17 -11.16
N SER A 12 -2.48 -17.48 -11.55
CA SER A 12 -1.69 -18.55 -10.95
C SER A 12 -1.55 -18.37 -9.42
N ASP A 13 -1.37 -19.47 -8.71
CA ASP A 13 -1.28 -19.48 -7.24
C ASP A 13 -0.20 -18.54 -6.73
N GLU A 14 1.00 -18.61 -7.34
CA GLU A 14 2.14 -17.76 -7.02
C GLU A 14 1.80 -16.26 -7.20
N TYR A 15 1.12 -15.90 -8.30
CA TYR A 15 0.75 -14.51 -8.55
C TYR A 15 -0.29 -14.02 -7.53
N ARG A 16 -1.23 -14.88 -7.13
CA ARG A 16 -2.23 -14.57 -6.08
C ARG A 16 -1.59 -14.45 -4.70
N GLU A 17 -0.61 -15.30 -4.39
CA GLU A 17 0.18 -15.22 -3.16
C GLU A 17 0.94 -13.90 -3.06
N LEU A 18 1.55 -13.44 -4.16
CA LEU A 18 2.20 -12.13 -4.21
C LEU A 18 1.21 -10.98 -4.00
N ILE A 19 0.03 -11.02 -4.63
CA ILE A 19 -1.02 -10.01 -4.38
C ILE A 19 -1.43 -10.01 -2.91
N GLY A 20 -1.66 -11.19 -2.32
CA GLY A 20 -2.01 -11.33 -0.91
C GLY A 20 -0.93 -10.73 0.00
N SER A 21 0.33 -11.08 -0.26
CA SER A 21 1.49 -10.57 0.48
C SER A 21 1.61 -9.05 0.37
N ALA A 22 1.44 -8.49 -0.83
CA ALA A 22 1.42 -7.05 -1.06
C ALA A 22 0.33 -6.35 -0.21
N VAL A 23 -0.90 -6.86 -0.24
CA VAL A 23 -2.01 -6.28 0.53
C VAL A 23 -1.74 -6.37 2.04
N CYS A 24 -1.24 -7.51 2.53
CA CYS A 24 -0.91 -7.69 3.94
C CYS A 24 0.20 -6.73 4.39
N ALA A 25 1.30 -6.62 3.63
CA ALA A 25 2.42 -5.73 3.95
C ALA A 25 1.96 -4.26 4.06
N PHE A 26 1.18 -3.80 3.08
CA PHE A 26 0.61 -2.45 3.09
C PHE A 26 -0.30 -2.19 4.29
N ASN A 27 -1.18 -3.13 4.62
CA ASN A 27 -2.11 -2.96 5.74
C ASN A 27 -1.36 -2.86 7.08
N SER A 28 -0.33 -3.69 7.28
CA SER A 28 0.55 -3.60 8.46
C SER A 28 1.24 -2.25 8.54
N ASN A 29 1.80 -1.76 7.42
CA ASN A 29 2.45 -0.45 7.38
C ASN A 29 1.50 0.72 7.59
N LYS A 30 0.27 0.67 7.06
CA LYS A 30 -0.76 1.67 7.36
C LYS A 30 -1.00 1.75 8.86
N GLY A 31 -1.14 0.59 9.53
CA GLY A 31 -1.27 0.53 10.98
C GLY A 31 -0.06 1.13 11.69
N PHE A 32 1.16 0.80 11.25
CA PHE A 32 2.38 1.28 11.87
C PHE A 32 2.59 2.80 11.70
N ILE A 33 2.15 3.38 10.57
CA ILE A 33 2.09 4.83 10.39
C ILE A 33 1.15 5.47 11.41
N ILE A 34 -0.05 4.91 11.59
CA ILE A 34 -1.03 5.41 12.55
C ILE A 34 -0.45 5.41 13.97
N GLU A 35 0.27 4.34 14.35
CA GLU A 35 0.97 4.31 15.64
C GLU A 35 2.01 5.43 15.79
N ASN A 36 2.77 5.71 14.73
CA ASN A 36 3.78 6.77 14.75
C ASN A 36 3.17 8.17 14.82
N ILE A 37 2.05 8.41 14.11
CA ILE A 37 1.25 9.64 14.22
C ILE A 37 0.82 9.83 15.69
N LEU A 38 0.15 8.84 16.27
CA LEU A 38 -0.36 8.92 17.65
C LEU A 38 0.76 9.10 18.69
N LYS A 39 1.94 8.52 18.46
CA LYS A 39 3.10 8.70 19.37
C LYS A 39 3.65 10.12 19.34
N LYS A 40 3.52 10.83 18.21
CA LYS A 40 4.11 12.16 17.99
C LYS A 40 3.08 13.29 18.05
N ASP A 41 1.79 12.97 18.10
CA ASP A 41 0.71 13.90 18.31
C ASP A 41 0.63 14.38 19.77
N VAL A 42 1.46 15.36 20.12
CA VAL A 42 1.56 15.93 21.48
C VAL A 42 0.27 16.62 21.90
N ASP A 43 -0.41 17.27 20.95
CA ASP A 43 -1.61 18.09 21.19
C ASP A 43 -2.89 17.24 21.22
N LYS A 44 -2.78 15.93 20.93
CA LYS A 44 -3.91 14.98 20.85
C LYS A 44 -4.98 15.43 19.85
N ALA A 45 -4.53 15.96 18.72
CA ALA A 45 -5.41 16.36 17.63
C ALA A 45 -6.08 15.17 16.93
N TYR A 46 -5.49 13.98 17.05
CA TYR A 46 -5.92 12.76 16.37
C TYR A 46 -6.26 11.64 17.34
N THR A 47 -7.34 10.89 17.03
CA THR A 47 -7.66 9.65 17.73
C THR A 47 -7.37 8.43 16.88
N TRP A 48 -7.15 7.28 17.53
CA TRP A 48 -6.95 6.01 16.83
C TRP A 48 -8.12 5.66 15.91
N TYR A 49 -9.38 5.86 16.37
CA TYR A 49 -10.59 5.56 15.61
C TYR A 49 -10.66 6.37 14.31
N GLU A 50 -10.42 7.68 14.37
CA GLU A 50 -10.43 8.54 13.18
C GLU A 50 -9.37 8.11 12.16
N LEU A 51 -8.16 7.80 12.63
CA LEU A 51 -7.04 7.45 11.75
C LEU A 51 -7.23 6.09 11.06
N ILE A 52 -7.79 5.09 11.74
CA ILE A 52 -8.01 3.77 11.11
C ILE A 52 -9.09 3.81 10.04
N GLU A 53 -10.15 4.59 10.25
CA GLU A 53 -11.26 4.79 9.32
C GLU A 53 -10.86 5.68 8.14
N THR A 54 -9.83 6.51 8.32
CA THR A 54 -9.30 7.37 7.26
C THR A 54 -8.71 6.51 6.12
N PRO A 55 -9.15 6.71 4.86
CA PRO A 55 -8.50 6.10 3.69
C PRO A 55 -7.02 6.46 3.65
N ALA A 56 -6.17 5.58 3.14
CA ALA A 56 -4.72 5.79 3.20
C ALA A 56 -4.26 7.13 2.58
N GLY A 57 -4.89 7.57 1.47
CA GLY A 57 -4.61 8.89 0.88
C GLY A 57 -5.02 10.09 1.75
N GLY A 58 -5.97 9.89 2.67
CA GLY A 58 -6.42 10.89 3.64
C GLY A 58 -5.49 11.06 4.85
N LEU A 59 -4.53 10.16 5.06
CA LEU A 59 -3.52 10.29 6.13
C LEU A 59 -2.47 11.37 5.82
N ARG A 60 -2.66 12.15 4.75
CA ARG A 60 -1.66 13.12 4.30
C ARG A 60 -1.37 14.19 5.34
N GLU A 61 -2.41 14.88 5.77
CA GLU A 61 -2.35 15.94 6.77
C GLU A 61 -1.85 15.41 8.13
N PRO A 62 -2.40 14.30 8.68
CA PRO A 62 -1.87 13.69 9.91
C PRO A 62 -0.36 13.41 9.87
N ILE A 63 0.14 12.84 8.77
CA ILE A 63 1.58 12.55 8.60
C ILE A 63 2.39 13.85 8.57
N GLN A 64 1.92 14.88 7.86
CA GLN A 64 2.61 16.15 7.75
C GLN A 64 2.73 16.86 9.11
N GLU A 65 1.65 16.87 9.88
CA GLU A 65 1.59 17.57 11.17
C GLU A 65 2.33 16.85 12.30
N THR A 66 2.58 15.55 12.15
CA THR A 66 3.23 14.73 13.19
C THR A 66 4.58 14.20 12.75
N ILE A 67 4.63 13.26 11.80
CA ILE A 67 5.86 12.60 11.37
C ILE A 67 6.79 13.62 10.69
N THR A 68 6.34 14.24 9.60
CA THR A 68 7.17 15.16 8.80
C THR A 68 7.66 16.35 9.61
N LYS A 69 6.79 16.93 10.45
CA LYS A 69 7.16 18.03 11.37
C LYS A 69 8.32 17.67 12.31
N HIS A 70 8.48 16.39 12.63
CA HIS A 70 9.53 15.87 13.51
C HIS A 70 10.62 15.08 12.77
N SER A 71 10.60 15.06 11.44
CA SER A 71 11.58 14.40 10.56
C SER A 71 11.83 15.23 9.30
N ASP A 72 11.92 14.56 8.14
CA ASP A 72 11.89 15.14 6.81
C ASP A 72 10.69 14.60 6.00
N GLU A 73 10.66 14.92 4.70
CA GLU A 73 9.59 14.51 3.78
C GLU A 73 9.74 13.06 3.23
N SER A 74 10.79 12.33 3.60
CA SER A 74 11.09 11.02 3.00
C SER A 74 10.01 9.99 3.29
N ILE A 75 9.57 9.88 4.55
CA ILE A 75 8.50 8.96 4.97
C ILE A 75 7.18 9.31 4.29
N SER A 76 6.81 10.61 4.30
CA SER A 76 5.57 11.05 3.67
C SER A 76 5.56 10.79 2.17
N SER A 77 6.67 11.08 1.48
CA SER A 77 6.78 10.90 0.03
C SER A 77 6.69 9.44 -0.37
N LEU A 78 7.45 8.57 0.33
CA LEU A 78 7.44 7.13 0.12
C LEU A 78 6.05 6.53 0.39
N PHE A 79 5.40 6.94 1.48
CA PHE A 79 4.05 6.47 1.78
C PHE A 79 3.05 6.85 0.67
N TYR A 80 3.10 8.07 0.13
CA TYR A 80 2.19 8.44 -0.95
C TYR A 80 2.47 7.69 -2.26
N GLU A 81 3.73 7.41 -2.56
CA GLU A 81 4.09 6.55 -3.69
C GLU A 81 3.48 5.15 -3.54
N ILE A 82 3.65 4.54 -2.36
CA ILE A 82 3.04 3.25 -2.02
C ILE A 82 1.51 3.33 -2.13
N VAL A 83 0.86 4.37 -1.62
CA VAL A 83 -0.60 4.53 -1.74
C VAL A 83 -1.03 4.60 -3.21
N LYS A 84 -0.29 5.29 -4.07
CA LYS A 84 -0.57 5.33 -5.51
C LYS A 84 -0.47 3.92 -6.11
N MET A 85 0.61 3.19 -5.83
CA MET A 85 0.79 1.83 -6.33
C MET A 85 -0.29 0.87 -5.83
N ARG A 86 -0.65 0.95 -4.55
CA ARG A 86 -1.73 0.17 -3.93
C ARG A 86 -3.06 0.43 -4.62
N ASN A 87 -3.37 1.69 -4.93
CA ASN A 87 -4.62 2.03 -5.61
C ASN A 87 -4.69 1.42 -7.01
N LYS A 88 -3.55 1.33 -7.72
CA LYS A 88 -3.49 0.62 -9.01
C LYS A 88 -3.75 -0.88 -8.84
N ILE A 89 -3.18 -1.53 -7.82
CA ILE A 89 -3.41 -2.95 -7.51
C ILE A 89 -4.89 -3.20 -7.19
N ILE A 90 -5.48 -2.42 -6.27
CA ILE A 90 -6.83 -2.67 -5.76
C ILE A 90 -7.93 -2.30 -6.75
N ASN A 91 -7.74 -1.24 -7.55
CA ASN A 91 -8.73 -0.81 -8.55
C ASN A 91 -8.51 -1.45 -9.93
N SER A 92 -7.58 -2.40 -10.04
CA SER A 92 -7.32 -3.12 -11.28
C SER A 92 -8.49 -4.03 -11.69
N VAL A 93 -8.47 -4.46 -12.95
CA VAL A 93 -9.40 -5.47 -13.48
C VAL A 93 -8.63 -6.72 -13.92
N GLN A 94 -9.27 -7.88 -13.88
CA GLN A 94 -8.65 -9.12 -14.36
C GLN A 94 -8.79 -9.24 -15.88
N VAL A 95 -7.67 -9.58 -16.54
CA VAL A 95 -7.61 -9.80 -17.98
C VAL A 95 -6.75 -11.03 -18.31
N THR A 96 -7.00 -11.64 -19.46
CA THR A 96 -6.11 -12.66 -20.03
C THR A 96 -4.94 -11.99 -20.75
N SER A 97 -3.71 -12.23 -20.29
CA SER A 97 -2.47 -11.76 -20.91
C SER A 97 -1.45 -12.90 -20.91
N ASP A 98 -0.85 -13.18 -22.06
CA ASP A 98 0.10 -14.28 -22.27
C ASP A 98 -0.45 -15.67 -21.90
N GLY A 99 -1.76 -15.87 -22.07
CA GLY A 99 -2.43 -17.12 -21.73
C GLY A 99 -2.76 -17.30 -20.24
N GLU A 100 -2.42 -16.32 -19.40
CA GLU A 100 -2.68 -16.33 -17.96
C GLU A 100 -3.61 -15.18 -17.54
N GLN A 101 -4.32 -15.34 -16.43
CA GLN A 101 -5.06 -14.23 -15.82
C GLN A 101 -4.09 -13.32 -15.06
N LYS A 102 -4.14 -12.02 -15.33
CA LYS A 102 -3.32 -11.00 -14.66
C LYS A 102 -4.17 -9.78 -14.34
N LEU A 103 -3.62 -8.86 -13.52
CA LEU A 103 -4.28 -7.60 -13.21
C LEU A 103 -3.86 -6.53 -14.22
N LEU A 104 -4.84 -5.78 -14.73
CA LEU A 104 -4.66 -4.63 -15.60
C LEU A 104 -4.98 -3.35 -14.83
N ALA A 105 -4.04 -2.42 -14.79
CA ALA A 105 -4.19 -1.13 -14.16
C ALA A 105 -4.18 0.01 -15.19
N PHE A 106 -4.57 1.19 -14.71
CA PHE A 106 -4.76 2.38 -15.53
C PHE A 106 -3.99 3.55 -14.91
N GLU A 107 -3.27 4.27 -15.75
CA GLU A 107 -2.73 5.59 -15.42
C GLU A 107 -3.80 6.68 -15.59
N GLU A 108 -3.52 7.87 -15.04
CA GLU A 108 -4.43 9.02 -15.14
C GLU A 108 -4.66 9.47 -16.60
N ASP A 109 -3.65 9.30 -17.46
CA ASP A 109 -3.72 9.58 -18.90
C ASP A 109 -4.44 8.47 -19.70
N ARG A 110 -5.02 7.48 -19.00
CA ARG A 110 -5.71 6.29 -19.53
C ARG A 110 -4.80 5.26 -20.18
N THR A 111 -3.48 5.40 -20.05
CA THR A 111 -2.54 4.34 -20.42
C THR A 111 -2.80 3.11 -19.57
N GLN A 112 -2.80 1.94 -20.21
CA GLN A 112 -3.04 0.66 -19.56
C GLN A 112 -1.74 -0.11 -19.44
N PHE A 113 -1.54 -0.79 -18.32
CA PHE A 113 -0.41 -1.68 -18.13
C PHE A 113 -0.81 -2.90 -17.29
N VAL A 114 -0.15 -4.02 -17.56
CA VAL A 114 -0.30 -5.24 -16.77
C VAL A 114 0.54 -5.10 -15.52
N ILE A 115 -0.06 -5.32 -14.35
CA ILE A 115 0.67 -5.47 -13.11
C ILE A 115 1.45 -6.78 -13.21
N THR A 116 2.78 -6.69 -13.15
CA THR A 116 3.66 -7.86 -13.23
C THR A 116 4.03 -8.35 -11.83
N LYS A 117 4.71 -9.50 -11.75
CA LYS A 117 5.28 -9.97 -10.49
C LYS A 117 6.31 -9.00 -9.94
N GLU A 118 7.12 -8.43 -10.82
CA GLU A 118 8.15 -7.44 -10.49
C GLU A 118 7.51 -6.19 -9.89
N TYR A 119 6.41 -5.68 -10.46
CA TYR A 119 5.66 -4.57 -9.88
C TYR A 119 5.17 -4.87 -8.46
N LEU A 120 4.68 -6.09 -8.21
CA LEU A 120 4.23 -6.51 -6.87
C LEU A 120 5.40 -6.63 -5.89
N LEU A 121 6.54 -7.17 -6.33
CA LEU A 121 7.76 -7.27 -5.53
C LEU A 121 8.32 -5.89 -5.20
N ASP A 122 8.38 -4.97 -6.17
CA ASP A 122 8.79 -3.58 -5.96
C ASP A 122 7.89 -2.89 -4.94
N PHE A 123 6.56 -3.09 -5.05
CA PHE A 123 5.61 -2.59 -4.07
C PHE A 123 5.86 -3.15 -2.66
N ILE A 124 6.16 -4.45 -2.53
CA ILE A 124 6.50 -5.07 -1.25
C ILE A 124 7.81 -4.51 -0.70
N ASN A 125 8.83 -4.32 -1.54
CA ASN A 125 10.13 -3.78 -1.14
C ASN A 125 10.01 -2.33 -0.66
N LEU A 126 9.20 -1.49 -1.33
CA LEU A 126 8.93 -0.13 -0.87
C LEU A 126 8.23 -0.11 0.48
N ASN A 127 7.33 -1.08 0.73
CA ASN A 127 6.72 -1.27 2.04
C ASN A 127 7.76 -1.67 3.10
N GLU A 128 8.72 -2.54 2.79
CA GLU A 128 9.81 -2.88 3.72
C GLU A 128 10.71 -1.66 4.01
N GLU A 129 11.02 -0.86 2.99
CA GLU A 129 11.77 0.38 3.18
C GLU A 129 11.00 1.36 4.08
N LEU A 130 9.70 1.54 3.84
CA LEU A 130 8.85 2.38 4.67
C LEU A 130 8.84 1.89 6.13
N SER A 131 8.69 0.59 6.34
CA SER A 131 8.74 -0.03 7.67
C SER A 131 10.05 0.30 8.39
N THR A 132 11.19 0.14 7.70
CA THR A 132 12.52 0.46 8.22
C THR A 132 12.61 1.93 8.64
N LYS A 133 12.19 2.86 7.77
CA LYS A 133 12.20 4.30 8.10
C LYS A 133 11.29 4.64 9.28
N LEU A 134 10.14 3.99 9.39
CA LEU A 134 9.22 4.18 10.52
C LEU A 134 9.80 3.65 11.83
N HIS A 135 10.52 2.52 11.80
CA HIS A 135 11.25 2.02 12.96
C HIS A 135 12.33 3.02 13.40
N ASP A 136 13.15 3.51 12.46
CA ASP A 136 14.18 4.51 12.75
C ASP A 136 13.58 5.80 13.33
N PHE A 137 12.49 6.30 12.73
CA PHE A 137 11.79 7.49 13.20
C PHE A 137 11.15 7.32 14.58
N ARG A 138 10.55 6.16 14.84
CA ARG A 138 9.97 5.83 16.17
C ARG A 138 11.03 5.89 17.26
N GLY A 139 12.29 5.73 16.87
CA GLY A 139 13.41 5.36 17.71
C GLY A 139 13.30 3.88 18.02
N ASN A 140 14.40 3.14 17.83
CA ASN A 140 14.67 2.04 18.75
C ASN A 140 14.49 2.54 20.20
#